data_AF-A0A7Y2AL38-F1
#
_entry.id   AF-A0A7Y2AL38-F1
#
_cell.length_a   1.000
_cell.length_b   1.000
_cell.length_c   1.000
_cell.angle_alpha   90.00
_cell.angle_beta   90.00
_cell.angle_gamma   90.00
#
_symmetry.space_group_name_H-M   'P 1'
#
loop_
_entity.id
_entity.type
_entity.pdbx_description
1 polymer ?
#
loop_
_entity_poly.entity_id
_entity_poly.type
_entity_poly.pdbx_seq_one_letter_code
_entity_poly.pdbx_strand_id
1 'polypeptide(L)'
;MRRLFRLTERPWKLGFARVPRVRVDGDHVQIDHFRDFRYHRDGSHEDSYARRSFMISHVRHVDFIVVPFQGASHLAHTMMSFGFDDGSQLVVSVEARLRESQHYSIWKGLLWSYPIMYVIADERDAIGHRTEFRGDDVYLYGVHATDEEVRQFLRNVLERAERLAERPERYHTVLNNCATNIRDHVNSIWPGRVPWGWGVLFSGRADCFAYRLGFLKSDETFETTRQRARINDLAAGHWLNDQFSELIRSNRV
;
A
#
# COMPACT_ATOMS: atom_id res chain seq x y z
N MET A 1 -26.82 18.74 -5.78
CA MET A 1 -26.16 18.55 -7.10
C MET A 1 -24.93 17.67 -6.93
N ARG A 2 -25.00 16.39 -7.35
CA ARG A 2 -23.85 15.49 -7.45
C ARG A 2 -22.96 15.97 -8.60
N ARG A 3 -21.80 16.59 -8.32
CA ARG A 3 -20.79 16.83 -9.34
C ARG A 3 -20.21 15.47 -9.74
N LEU A 4 -20.67 14.93 -10.86
CA LEU A 4 -19.97 13.89 -11.60
C LEU A 4 -18.58 14.45 -11.94
N PHE A 5 -17.54 13.89 -11.34
CA PHE A 5 -16.18 14.12 -11.79
C PHE A 5 -16.05 13.54 -13.20
N ARG A 6 -16.16 14.39 -14.24
CA ARG A 6 -15.62 14.03 -15.54
C ARG A 6 -14.12 13.75 -15.36
N LEU A 7 -13.67 12.60 -15.82
CA LEU A 7 -12.28 12.11 -15.74
C LEU A 7 -11.29 12.94 -16.58
N THR A 8 -11.74 14.00 -17.23
CA THR A 8 -10.95 14.88 -18.08
C THR A 8 -10.81 16.25 -17.42
N GLU A 9 -9.61 16.83 -17.50
CA GLU A 9 -9.29 18.27 -17.37
C GLU A 9 -8.55 18.81 -16.13
N ARG A 10 -7.72 18.05 -15.40
CA ARG A 10 -6.49 18.61 -14.75
C ARG A 10 -5.41 17.54 -14.64
N PRO A 11 -4.12 17.87 -14.82
CA PRO A 11 -3.06 16.89 -14.66
C PRO A 11 -3.06 16.36 -13.22
N TRP A 12 -2.99 15.04 -13.10
CA TRP A 12 -2.87 14.35 -11.82
C TRP A 12 -1.42 14.41 -11.38
N LYS A 13 -1.18 14.44 -10.06
CA LYS A 13 0.19 14.33 -9.55
C LYS A 13 0.82 13.01 -10.04
N LEU A 14 2.14 13.03 -10.26
CA LEU A 14 2.91 11.87 -10.70
C LEU A 14 2.52 10.62 -9.92
N GLY A 15 2.29 9.52 -10.65
CA GLY A 15 1.87 8.24 -10.08
C GLY A 15 0.37 8.08 -9.86
N PHE A 16 -0.46 9.12 -10.06
CA PHE A 16 -1.93 9.08 -9.86
C PHE A 16 -2.74 9.30 -11.16
N ALA A 17 -2.06 9.34 -12.31
CA ALA A 17 -2.68 9.62 -13.61
C ALA A 17 -3.61 8.49 -14.08
N ARG A 18 -3.20 7.23 -13.89
CA ARG A 18 -3.99 6.05 -14.26
C ARG A 18 -4.52 5.34 -13.02
N VAL A 19 -5.78 4.96 -13.06
CA VAL A 19 -6.42 4.12 -12.04
C VAL A 19 -6.30 2.66 -12.51
N PRO A 20 -5.86 1.72 -11.65
CA PRO A 20 -5.77 0.32 -12.04
C PRO A 20 -7.15 -0.21 -12.44
N ARG A 21 -7.17 -1.06 -13.47
CA ARG A 21 -8.33 -1.89 -13.81
C ARG A 21 -7.99 -3.33 -13.56
N VAL A 22 -8.79 -4.01 -12.76
CA VAL A 22 -8.54 -5.39 -12.35
C VAL A 22 -9.66 -6.28 -12.86
N ARG A 23 -9.28 -7.37 -13.53
CA ARG A 23 -10.20 -8.43 -13.92
C ARG A 23 -9.80 -9.70 -13.18
N VAL A 24 -10.74 -10.28 -12.46
CA VAL A 24 -10.56 -11.53 -11.72
C VAL A 24 -11.46 -12.58 -12.35
N ASP A 25 -10.87 -13.63 -12.88
CA ASP A 25 -11.57 -14.79 -13.45
C ASP A 25 -11.11 -16.06 -12.74
N GLY A 26 -11.86 -16.44 -11.71
CA GLY A 26 -11.49 -17.55 -10.81
C GLY A 26 -10.14 -17.29 -10.12
N ASP A 27 -9.13 -18.03 -10.53
CA ASP A 27 -7.76 -17.93 -10.02
C ASP A 27 -6.88 -16.95 -10.83
N HIS A 28 -7.27 -16.63 -12.07
CA HIS A 28 -6.51 -15.73 -12.94
C HIS A 28 -6.85 -14.27 -12.67
N VAL A 29 -5.84 -13.44 -12.51
CA VAL A 29 -5.98 -11.99 -12.39
C VAL A 29 -5.22 -11.31 -13.50
N GLN A 30 -5.86 -10.33 -14.14
CA GLN A 30 -5.20 -9.36 -15.00
C GLN A 30 -5.38 -7.96 -14.42
N ILE A 31 -4.27 -7.22 -14.34
CA ILE A 31 -4.22 -5.82 -13.93
C ILE A 31 -3.72 -4.98 -15.10
N ASP A 32 -4.57 -4.08 -15.57
CA ASP A 32 -4.18 -2.98 -16.44
C ASP A 32 -3.83 -1.74 -15.58
N HIS A 33 -2.85 -0.96 -16.06
CA HIS A 33 -2.28 0.18 -15.34
C HIS A 33 -1.59 -0.19 -14.01
N PHE A 34 -0.93 -1.35 -13.98
CA PHE A 34 0.00 -1.71 -12.92
C PHE A 34 1.19 -0.73 -12.96
N ARG A 35 1.45 -0.02 -11.85
CA ARG A 35 2.48 1.01 -11.81
C ARG A 35 3.86 0.40 -11.64
N ASP A 36 4.78 0.76 -12.52
CA ASP A 36 6.12 0.17 -12.56
C ASP A 36 7.17 1.25 -12.81
N PHE A 37 7.11 2.33 -12.03
CA PHE A 37 7.97 3.49 -12.24
C PHE A 37 9.41 3.18 -11.82
N ARG A 38 10.38 3.74 -12.54
CA ARG A 38 11.80 3.67 -12.18
C ARG A 38 12.31 5.08 -11.97
N TYR A 39 12.87 5.33 -10.80
CA TYR A 39 13.39 6.64 -10.41
C TYR A 39 14.92 6.58 -10.39
N HIS A 40 15.59 7.61 -10.91
CA HIS A 40 17.04 7.68 -11.06
C HIS A 40 17.64 8.78 -10.20
N ARG A 41 18.89 8.62 -9.73
CA ARG A 41 19.54 9.55 -8.77
C ARG A 41 19.63 11.00 -9.27
N ASP A 42 19.62 11.21 -10.58
CA ASP A 42 19.62 12.53 -11.20
C ASP A 42 18.25 13.24 -11.15
N GLY A 43 17.24 12.59 -10.55
CA GLY A 43 15.87 13.08 -10.43
C GLY A 43 14.99 12.72 -11.63
N SER A 44 15.55 12.09 -12.67
CA SER A 44 14.76 11.58 -13.80
C SER A 44 13.97 10.33 -13.40
N HIS A 45 12.92 10.03 -14.16
CA HIS A 45 12.08 8.87 -13.93
C HIS A 45 11.49 8.32 -15.22
N GLU A 46 11.26 7.02 -15.25
CA GLU A 46 10.56 6.30 -16.31
C GLU A 46 9.16 5.94 -15.83
N ASP A 47 8.16 6.56 -16.43
CA ASP A 47 6.75 6.33 -16.09
C ASP A 47 6.21 5.14 -16.89
N SER A 48 6.04 3.99 -16.22
CA SER A 48 5.44 2.80 -16.82
C SER A 48 4.15 2.41 -16.12
N TYR A 49 3.09 2.24 -16.91
CA TYR A 49 1.82 1.64 -16.49
C TYR A 49 1.62 0.35 -17.27
N ALA A 50 2.16 -0.74 -16.75
CA ALA A 50 2.19 -2.05 -17.39
C ALA A 50 0.83 -2.77 -17.31
N ARG A 51 0.71 -3.82 -18.13
CA ARG A 51 -0.25 -4.91 -17.92
C ARG A 51 0.48 -6.05 -17.22
N ARG A 52 -0.08 -6.56 -16.13
CA ARG A 52 0.44 -7.73 -15.40
C ARG A 52 -0.68 -8.75 -15.23
N SER A 53 -0.31 -10.02 -15.25
CA SER A 53 -1.21 -11.13 -14.95
C SER A 53 -0.54 -12.10 -14.01
N PHE A 54 -1.31 -12.71 -13.12
CA PHE A 54 -0.84 -13.70 -12.16
C PHE A 54 -1.98 -14.63 -11.72
N MET A 55 -1.63 -15.69 -11.02
CA MET A 55 -2.59 -16.59 -10.38
C MET A 55 -2.66 -16.25 -8.88
N ILE A 56 -3.87 -16.17 -8.31
CA ILE A 56 -4.05 -15.90 -6.88
C ILE A 56 -3.46 -17.05 -6.07
N SER A 57 -3.57 -18.30 -6.53
CA SER A 57 -3.03 -19.48 -5.87
C SER A 57 -1.52 -19.44 -5.61
N HIS A 58 -0.77 -18.62 -6.38
CA HIS A 58 0.67 -18.44 -6.26
C HIS A 58 1.08 -17.43 -5.18
N VAL A 59 0.15 -16.64 -4.62
CA VAL A 59 0.49 -15.73 -3.51
C VAL A 59 0.74 -16.53 -2.22
N ARG A 60 1.83 -16.22 -1.52
CA ARG A 60 2.33 -16.98 -0.36
C ARG A 60 2.38 -16.19 0.93
N HIS A 61 2.60 -14.88 0.84
CA HIS A 61 2.66 -14.05 2.03
C HIS A 61 2.15 -12.65 1.75
N VAL A 62 1.84 -11.96 2.84
CA VAL A 62 1.58 -10.53 2.84
C VAL A 62 2.44 -9.86 3.90
N ASP A 63 2.95 -8.69 3.57
CA ASP A 63 3.70 -7.84 4.46
C ASP A 63 2.94 -6.53 4.69
N PHE A 64 2.97 -6.05 5.93
CA PHE A 64 2.40 -4.77 6.31
C PHE A 64 3.49 -3.70 6.24
N ILE A 65 3.22 -2.63 5.51
CA ILE A 65 4.17 -1.52 5.35
C ILE A 65 3.63 -0.29 6.07
N VAL A 66 4.49 0.34 6.87
CA VAL A 66 4.20 1.61 7.56
C VAL A 66 5.24 2.65 7.19
N VAL A 67 4.78 3.84 6.80
CA VAL A 67 5.62 4.97 6.37
C VAL A 67 5.18 6.21 7.15
N PRO A 68 5.80 6.50 8.30
CA PRO A 68 5.47 7.67 9.09
C PRO A 68 5.61 8.97 8.28
N PHE A 69 4.70 9.92 8.48
CA PHE A 69 4.85 11.23 7.86
C PHE A 69 5.91 12.05 8.57
N GLN A 70 6.87 12.59 7.80
CA GLN A 70 7.88 13.51 8.32
C GLN A 70 7.21 14.69 9.04
N GLY A 71 7.65 14.97 10.27
CA GLY A 71 7.09 16.02 11.12
C GLY A 71 5.74 15.71 11.78
N ALA A 72 5.11 14.56 11.50
CA ALA A 72 3.84 14.15 12.08
C ALA A 72 3.82 12.63 12.35
N SER A 73 4.72 12.15 13.20
CA SER A 73 4.93 10.71 13.49
C SER A 73 3.71 9.96 14.03
N HIS A 74 2.68 10.66 14.54
CA HIS A 74 1.40 10.07 14.94
C HIS A 74 0.52 9.66 13.74
N LEU A 75 0.92 10.06 12.53
CA LEU A 75 0.30 9.67 11.27
C LEU A 75 1.33 8.95 10.40
N ALA A 76 0.89 7.88 9.78
CA ALA A 76 1.66 7.16 8.77
C ALA A 76 0.79 6.84 7.57
N HIS A 77 1.44 6.64 6.45
CA HIS A 77 0.85 5.91 5.34
C HIS A 77 1.01 4.42 5.58
N THR A 78 -0.01 3.64 5.22
CA THR A 78 0.00 2.18 5.39
C THR A 78 -0.27 1.51 4.05
N MET A 79 0.46 0.44 3.76
CA MET A 79 0.39 -0.32 2.51
C MET A 79 0.55 -1.81 2.78
N MET A 80 0.33 -2.62 1.75
CA MET A 80 0.51 -4.07 1.80
C MET A 80 1.38 -4.52 0.65
N SER A 81 2.32 -5.43 0.87
CA SER A 81 3.08 -6.11 -0.18
C SER A 81 2.72 -7.58 -0.20
N PHE A 82 2.29 -8.09 -1.34
CA PHE A 82 1.92 -9.48 -1.55
C PHE A 82 3.03 -10.19 -2.32
N GLY A 83 3.59 -11.24 -1.72
CA GLY A 83 4.68 -11.99 -2.32
C GLY A 83 4.23 -13.31 -2.91
N PHE A 84 4.69 -13.59 -4.13
CA PHE A 84 4.39 -14.79 -4.90
C PHE A 84 5.51 -15.83 -4.80
N ASP A 85 5.22 -17.07 -5.19
CA ASP A 85 6.19 -18.16 -5.16
C ASP A 85 7.32 -18.05 -6.19
N ASP A 86 7.17 -17.20 -7.21
CA ASP A 86 8.23 -16.85 -8.16
C ASP A 86 9.16 -15.71 -7.65
N GLY A 87 8.93 -15.22 -6.43
CA GLY A 87 9.68 -14.14 -5.80
C GLY A 87 9.15 -12.73 -6.13
N SER A 88 8.25 -12.60 -7.11
CA SER A 88 7.65 -11.31 -7.45
C SER A 88 6.81 -10.74 -6.30
N GLN A 89 6.71 -9.41 -6.26
CA GLN A 89 6.00 -8.68 -5.21
C GLN A 89 5.02 -7.68 -5.82
N LEU A 90 3.82 -7.62 -5.25
CA LEU A 90 2.76 -6.69 -5.63
C LEU A 90 2.43 -5.81 -4.44
N VAL A 91 2.71 -4.52 -4.54
CA VAL A 91 2.37 -3.55 -3.50
C VAL A 91 1.01 -2.91 -3.81
N VAL A 92 0.14 -2.89 -2.81
CA VAL A 92 -1.12 -2.13 -2.85
C VAL A 92 -1.07 -0.99 -1.85
N SER A 93 -1.36 0.20 -2.36
CA SER A 93 -1.37 1.44 -1.61
C SER A 93 -2.69 2.16 -1.78
N VAL A 94 -3.36 2.48 -0.68
CA VAL A 94 -4.64 3.21 -0.70
C VAL A 94 -4.36 4.70 -0.57
N GLU A 95 -4.58 5.45 -1.65
CA GLU A 95 -4.09 6.81 -1.79
C GLU A 95 -5.23 7.82 -1.96
N ALA A 96 -5.05 9.02 -1.41
CA ALA A 96 -5.82 10.17 -1.83
C ALA A 96 -5.33 10.58 -3.23
N ARG A 97 -6.22 10.59 -4.22
CA ARG A 97 -5.87 10.91 -5.61
C ARG A 97 -5.71 12.43 -5.78
N LEU A 98 -4.47 12.90 -5.76
CA LEU A 98 -4.14 14.33 -5.81
C LEU A 98 -3.91 14.84 -7.23
N ARG A 99 -4.36 16.07 -7.52
CA ARG A 99 -3.97 16.84 -8.70
C ARG A 99 -2.57 17.43 -8.52
N GLU A 100 -1.88 17.81 -9.60
CA GLU A 100 -0.53 18.41 -9.51
C GLU A 100 -0.48 19.61 -8.55
N SER A 101 -1.49 20.47 -8.61
CA SER A 101 -1.59 21.66 -7.75
C SER A 101 -2.02 21.36 -6.31
N GLN A 102 -2.19 20.09 -5.93
CA GLN A 102 -2.71 19.69 -4.62
C GLN A 102 -1.63 18.99 -3.79
N HIS A 103 -1.45 19.51 -2.58
CA HIS A 103 -0.76 18.81 -1.51
C HIS A 103 -1.79 18.12 -0.62
N TYR A 104 -1.41 16.96 -0.08
CA TYR A 104 -2.24 16.28 0.90
C TYR A 104 -2.42 17.17 2.13
N SER A 105 -3.63 17.19 2.67
CA SER A 105 -3.95 17.88 3.91
C SER A 105 -5.01 17.06 4.65
N ILE A 106 -4.70 16.74 5.91
CA ILE A 106 -5.59 16.04 6.83
C ILE A 106 -6.94 16.75 6.94
N TRP A 107 -6.92 18.09 7.05
CA TRP A 107 -8.11 18.94 7.13
C TRP A 107 -8.94 18.90 5.85
N LYS A 108 -8.30 18.95 4.68
CA LYS A 108 -9.01 18.81 3.39
C LYS A 108 -9.57 17.40 3.20
N GLY A 109 -8.88 16.38 3.73
CA GLY A 109 -9.36 15.00 3.75
C GLY A 109 -10.60 14.81 4.63
N LEU A 110 -10.72 15.54 5.76
CA LEU A 110 -11.95 15.55 6.58
C LEU A 110 -13.15 16.18 5.85
N LEU A 111 -12.89 17.10 4.91
CA LEU A 111 -13.92 17.72 4.08
C LEU A 111 -14.22 16.95 2.78
N TRP A 112 -13.78 15.69 2.69
CA TRP A 112 -13.99 14.80 1.54
C TRP A 112 -13.40 15.34 0.22
N SER A 113 -12.32 16.12 0.28
CA SER A 113 -11.87 16.94 -0.85
C SER A 113 -11.14 16.17 -1.97
N TYR A 114 -10.85 14.88 -1.75
CA TYR A 114 -10.07 14.06 -2.68
C TYR A 114 -10.84 12.79 -3.07
N PRO A 115 -10.73 12.30 -4.31
CA PRO A 115 -11.08 10.92 -4.61
C PRO A 115 -10.13 9.97 -3.87
N ILE A 116 -10.60 8.78 -3.51
CA ILE A 116 -9.74 7.68 -3.07
C ILE A 116 -9.39 6.80 -4.27
N MET A 117 -8.18 6.26 -4.31
CA MET A 117 -7.79 5.26 -5.30
C MET A 117 -6.88 4.21 -4.68
N TYR A 118 -6.82 3.06 -5.32
CA TYR A 118 -5.78 2.07 -5.04
C TYR A 118 -4.69 2.25 -6.10
N VAL A 119 -3.45 2.32 -5.67
CA VAL A 119 -2.28 2.16 -6.52
C VAL A 119 -1.83 0.71 -6.34
N ILE A 120 -1.67 -0.01 -7.45
CA ILE A 120 -1.11 -1.35 -7.48
C ILE A 120 0.20 -1.25 -8.27
N ALA A 121 1.31 -1.63 -7.65
CA ALA A 121 2.64 -1.32 -8.16
C ALA A 121 3.68 -2.40 -7.89
N ASP A 122 4.77 -2.36 -8.67
CA ASP A 122 6.02 -3.07 -8.36
C ASP A 122 6.57 -2.56 -7.03
N GLU A 123 7.17 -3.46 -6.24
CA GLU A 123 7.68 -3.08 -4.93
C GLU A 123 8.85 -2.09 -5.00
N ARG A 124 9.68 -2.15 -6.06
CA ARG A 124 10.77 -1.21 -6.31
C ARG A 124 10.24 0.19 -6.60
N ASP A 125 9.13 0.29 -7.32
CA ASP A 125 8.42 1.56 -7.51
C ASP A 125 7.91 2.06 -6.15
N ALA A 126 7.07 1.27 -5.49
CA ALA A 126 6.33 1.74 -4.32
C ALA A 126 7.21 2.06 -3.10
N ILE A 127 8.23 1.22 -2.84
CA ILE A 127 9.14 1.38 -1.70
C ILE A 127 10.35 2.23 -2.09
N GLY A 128 10.97 1.97 -3.24
CA GLY A 128 12.18 2.71 -3.67
C GLY A 128 11.94 4.22 -3.78
N HIS A 129 10.76 4.63 -4.28
CA HIS A 129 10.38 6.05 -4.28
C HIS A 129 10.35 6.67 -2.88
N ARG A 130 9.93 5.91 -1.87
CA ARG A 130 9.78 6.39 -0.49
C ARG A 130 11.11 6.44 0.23
N THR A 131 11.91 5.39 0.14
CA THR A 131 13.21 5.33 0.84
C THR A 131 14.23 6.28 0.22
N GLU A 132 14.39 6.29 -1.10
CA GLU A 132 15.52 6.96 -1.76
C GLU A 132 15.20 8.40 -2.17
N PHE A 133 14.00 8.61 -2.72
CA PHE A 133 13.66 9.91 -3.33
C PHE A 133 12.95 10.85 -2.37
N ARG A 134 12.09 10.30 -1.50
CA ARG A 134 11.42 11.08 -0.45
C ARG A 134 12.22 11.09 0.86
N GLY A 135 13.10 10.13 1.07
CA GLY A 135 13.83 9.98 2.34
C GLY A 135 12.92 9.64 3.51
N ASP A 136 11.80 8.97 3.26
CA ASP A 136 10.91 8.53 4.34
C ASP A 136 11.49 7.32 5.04
N ASP A 137 11.27 7.22 6.36
CA ASP A 137 11.43 5.94 7.05
C ASP A 137 10.36 4.97 6.58
N VAL A 138 10.79 3.75 6.20
CA VAL A 138 9.90 2.69 5.75
C VAL A 138 10.10 1.47 6.64
N TYR A 139 8.99 1.00 7.20
CA TYR A 139 8.94 -0.19 8.03
C TYR A 139 8.16 -1.29 7.31
N LEU A 140 8.74 -2.48 7.20
CA LEU A 140 8.19 -3.64 6.51
C LEU A 140 8.09 -4.81 7.49
N TYR A 141 6.85 -5.21 7.81
CA TYR A 141 6.57 -6.26 8.77
C TYR A 141 5.99 -7.50 8.10
N GLY A 142 6.55 -8.67 8.37
CA GLY A 142 5.90 -9.93 8.01
C GLY A 142 4.60 -10.13 8.78
N VAL A 143 3.58 -10.68 8.14
CA VAL A 143 2.27 -10.93 8.76
C VAL A 143 2.03 -12.43 8.97
N HIS A 144 1.49 -12.80 10.12
CA HIS A 144 0.94 -14.13 10.41
C HIS A 144 -0.41 -14.29 9.69
N ALA A 145 -0.40 -15.10 8.64
CA ALA A 145 -1.59 -15.53 7.91
C ALA A 145 -1.28 -16.86 7.22
N THR A 146 -2.27 -17.71 7.07
CA THR A 146 -2.22 -18.91 6.24
C THR A 146 -2.29 -18.55 4.75
N ASP A 147 -1.81 -19.43 3.87
CA ASP A 147 -1.90 -19.24 2.40
C ASP A 147 -3.33 -18.89 1.96
N GLU A 148 -4.34 -19.54 2.54
CA GLU A 148 -5.74 -19.29 2.20
C GLU A 148 -6.18 -17.88 2.61
N GLU A 149 -5.82 -17.43 3.81
CA GLU A 149 -6.13 -16.07 4.28
C GLU A 149 -5.43 -15.02 3.40
N VAL A 150 -4.17 -15.24 3.01
CA VAL A 150 -3.43 -14.33 2.11
C VAL A 150 -4.12 -14.24 0.73
N ARG A 151 -4.58 -15.37 0.17
CA ARG A 151 -5.31 -15.41 -1.11
C ARG A 151 -6.64 -14.66 -1.04
N GLN A 152 -7.41 -14.90 0.02
CA GLN A 152 -8.67 -14.19 0.26
C GLN A 152 -8.44 -12.69 0.43
N PHE A 153 -7.37 -12.31 1.12
CA PHE A 153 -7.00 -10.91 1.32
C PHE A 153 -6.65 -10.22 0.01
N LEU A 154 -5.78 -10.82 -0.80
CA LEU A 154 -5.41 -10.29 -2.10
C LEU A 154 -6.65 -10.12 -2.99
N ARG A 155 -7.51 -11.15 -3.06
CA ARG A 155 -8.76 -11.09 -3.83
C ARG A 155 -9.64 -9.92 -3.38
N ASN A 156 -9.89 -9.78 -2.08
CA ASN A 156 -10.75 -8.73 -1.55
C ASN A 156 -10.20 -7.31 -1.83
N VAL A 157 -8.88 -7.15 -1.75
CA VAL A 157 -8.15 -5.92 -2.08
C VAL A 157 -8.28 -5.57 -3.56
N LEU A 158 -8.09 -6.55 -4.45
CA LEU A 158 -8.17 -6.37 -5.89
C LEU A 158 -9.58 -6.05 -6.37
N GLU A 159 -10.59 -6.73 -5.83
CA GLU A 159 -12.00 -6.44 -6.12
C GLU A 159 -12.38 -5.03 -5.65
N ARG A 160 -11.85 -4.57 -4.52
CA ARG A 160 -12.06 -3.20 -4.04
C ARG A 160 -11.42 -2.17 -4.97
N ALA A 161 -10.24 -2.45 -5.50
CA ALA A 161 -9.59 -1.59 -6.49
C ALA A 161 -10.44 -1.45 -7.76
N GLU A 162 -10.97 -2.55 -8.31
CA GLU A 162 -11.85 -2.49 -9.50
C GLU A 162 -13.17 -1.76 -9.20
N ARG A 163 -13.80 -2.02 -8.04
CA ARG A 163 -15.01 -1.28 -7.64
C ARG A 163 -14.78 0.23 -7.61
N LEU A 164 -13.64 0.70 -7.10
CA LEU A 164 -13.30 2.11 -7.09
C LEU A 164 -13.00 2.67 -8.49
N ALA A 165 -12.49 1.84 -9.40
CA ALA A 165 -12.26 2.23 -10.78
C ALA A 165 -13.56 2.40 -11.57
N GLU A 166 -14.58 1.59 -11.29
CA GLU A 166 -15.91 1.71 -11.89
C GLU A 166 -16.78 2.79 -11.22
N ARG A 167 -16.71 2.86 -9.88
CA ARG A 167 -17.53 3.74 -9.05
C ARG A 167 -16.63 4.49 -8.07
N PRO A 168 -16.03 5.61 -8.51
CA PRO A 168 -15.13 6.39 -7.66
C PRO A 168 -15.82 6.88 -6.39
N GLU A 169 -15.13 6.71 -5.26
CA GLU A 169 -15.54 7.21 -3.96
C GLU A 169 -14.66 8.38 -3.51
N ARG A 170 -15.06 9.01 -2.40
CA ARG A 170 -14.33 10.13 -1.80
C ARG A 170 -13.48 9.63 -0.63
N TYR A 171 -12.24 10.08 -0.60
CA TYR A 171 -11.33 9.92 0.53
C TYR A 171 -11.88 10.69 1.73
N HIS A 172 -11.81 10.06 2.90
CA HIS A 172 -12.09 10.72 4.17
C HIS A 172 -11.05 10.32 5.20
N THR A 173 -10.43 11.32 5.83
CA THR A 173 -9.33 11.14 6.80
C THR A 173 -9.66 10.17 7.93
N VAL A 174 -10.94 10.00 8.31
CA VAL A 174 -11.36 9.11 9.40
C VAL A 174 -12.14 7.88 8.94
N LEU A 175 -12.84 7.97 7.80
CA LEU A 175 -13.87 7.00 7.42
C LEU A 175 -13.50 6.20 6.17
N ASN A 176 -12.61 6.73 5.32
CA ASN A 176 -12.25 6.11 4.05
C ASN A 176 -10.82 6.53 3.68
N ASN A 177 -9.85 5.91 4.34
CA ASN A 177 -8.42 6.14 4.18
C ASN A 177 -7.68 4.79 4.08
N CYS A 178 -6.35 4.82 4.06
CA CYS A 178 -5.54 3.60 4.00
C CYS A 178 -5.77 2.65 5.19
N ALA A 179 -5.73 3.15 6.42
CA ALA A 179 -5.93 2.34 7.62
C ALA A 179 -7.36 1.75 7.72
N THR A 180 -8.40 2.51 7.38
CA THR A 180 -9.79 2.01 7.44
C THR A 180 -10.05 0.95 6.37
N ASN A 181 -9.53 1.13 5.15
CA ASN A 181 -9.69 0.13 4.10
C ASN A 181 -8.91 -1.15 4.45
N ILE A 182 -7.68 -1.07 4.96
CA ILE A 182 -6.94 -2.25 5.43
C ILE A 182 -7.71 -2.96 6.56
N ARG A 183 -8.24 -2.21 7.53
CA ARG A 183 -9.11 -2.76 8.58
C ARG A 183 -10.30 -3.52 7.99
N ASP A 184 -11.01 -2.93 7.03
CA ASP A 184 -12.22 -3.53 6.45
C ASP A 184 -11.87 -4.82 5.69
N HIS A 185 -10.74 -4.83 4.98
CA HIS A 185 -10.21 -6.04 4.36
C HIS A 185 -9.86 -7.12 5.38
N VAL A 186 -9.14 -6.78 6.45
CA VAL A 186 -8.79 -7.73 7.52
C VAL A 186 -10.04 -8.30 8.20
N ASN A 187 -11.02 -7.45 8.50
CA ASN A 187 -12.28 -7.87 9.12
C ASN A 187 -13.19 -8.67 8.18
N SER A 188 -12.98 -8.61 6.87
CA SER A 188 -13.70 -9.48 5.92
C SER A 188 -13.25 -10.94 6.02
N ILE A 189 -12.01 -11.17 6.46
CA ILE A 189 -11.42 -12.50 6.67
C ILE A 189 -11.62 -12.94 8.11
N TRP A 190 -11.32 -12.07 9.07
CA TRP A 190 -11.49 -12.31 10.50
C TRP A 190 -12.47 -11.29 11.11
N PRO A 191 -13.79 -11.58 11.08
CA PRO A 191 -14.82 -10.66 11.57
C PRO A 191 -14.53 -10.14 12.99
N GLY A 192 -14.48 -8.82 13.13
CA GLY A 192 -14.31 -8.13 14.41
C GLY A 192 -12.89 -8.13 14.99
N ARG A 193 -11.91 -8.72 14.29
CA ARG A 193 -10.52 -8.83 14.76
C ARG A 193 -9.84 -7.46 14.93
N VAL A 194 -10.19 -6.51 14.07
CA VAL A 194 -9.71 -5.12 14.12
C VAL A 194 -10.86 -4.21 14.51
N PRO A 195 -11.05 -3.91 15.82
CA PRO A 195 -12.11 -3.02 16.26
C PRO A 195 -11.89 -1.59 15.77
N TRP A 196 -12.95 -0.79 15.74
CA TRP A 196 -12.81 0.66 15.60
C TRP A 196 -12.06 1.20 16.84
N GLY A 197 -11.01 1.99 16.63
CA GLY A 197 -10.21 2.51 17.74
C GLY A 197 -9.03 3.35 17.30
N TRP A 198 -8.22 3.77 18.29
CA TRP A 198 -7.11 4.70 18.11
C TRP A 198 -6.06 4.27 17.08
N GLY A 199 -5.84 2.96 16.86
CA GLY A 199 -4.89 2.45 15.85
C GLY A 199 -5.32 2.71 14.39
N VAL A 200 -6.62 2.92 14.15
CA VAL A 200 -7.17 3.24 12.82
C VAL A 200 -7.22 4.76 12.59
N LEU A 201 -7.37 5.53 13.68
CA LEU A 201 -7.43 6.99 13.68
C LEU A 201 -6.03 7.63 13.68
N PHE A 202 -5.07 7.01 14.36
CA PHE A 202 -3.65 7.39 14.41
C PHE A 202 -2.82 6.33 13.72
N SER A 203 -2.75 6.42 12.40
CA SER A 203 -2.04 5.45 11.56
C SER A 203 -0.55 5.34 11.89
N GLY A 204 0.05 6.34 12.55
CA GLY A 204 1.43 6.27 13.05
C GLY A 204 1.66 5.25 14.17
N ARG A 205 0.59 4.68 14.74
CA ARG A 205 0.65 3.57 15.71
C ARG A 205 0.05 2.27 15.14
N ALA A 206 -0.20 2.20 13.83
CA ALA A 206 -0.84 1.04 13.22
C ALA A 206 0.01 -0.23 13.36
N ASP A 207 1.33 -0.11 13.27
CA ASP A 207 2.31 -1.18 13.55
C ASP A 207 2.20 -1.70 14.99
N CYS A 208 2.21 -0.81 15.98
CA CYS A 208 2.05 -1.14 17.40
C CYS A 208 0.71 -1.84 17.66
N PHE A 209 -0.35 -1.38 17.02
CA PHE A 209 -1.67 -1.99 17.14
C PHE A 209 -1.73 -3.37 16.49
N ALA A 210 -1.18 -3.53 15.29
CA ALA A 210 -1.08 -4.82 14.61
C ALA A 210 -0.25 -5.83 15.41
N TYR A 211 0.86 -5.39 16.01
CA TYR A 211 1.70 -6.19 16.90
C TYR A 211 0.89 -6.69 18.11
N ARG A 212 0.16 -5.80 18.80
CA ARG A 212 -0.66 -6.17 19.98
C ARG A 212 -1.81 -7.12 19.65
N LEU A 213 -2.30 -7.12 18.41
CA LEU A 213 -3.33 -8.06 17.93
C LEU A 213 -2.75 -9.40 17.45
N GLY A 214 -1.42 -9.56 17.48
CA GLY A 214 -0.72 -10.78 17.07
C GLY A 214 -0.62 -10.96 15.56
N PHE A 215 -0.75 -9.88 14.77
CA PHE A 215 -0.65 -9.99 13.31
C PHE A 215 0.79 -10.01 12.83
N LEU A 216 1.73 -9.37 13.52
CA LEU A 216 3.10 -9.25 13.05
C LEU A 216 3.91 -10.47 13.45
N LYS A 217 4.72 -11.01 12.53
CA LYS A 217 5.68 -12.09 12.77
C LYS A 217 6.81 -11.58 13.66
N SER A 218 6.70 -11.81 14.96
CA SER A 218 7.76 -11.51 15.93
C SER A 218 7.51 -12.20 17.27
N ASP A 219 8.58 -12.75 17.83
CA ASP A 219 8.64 -13.29 19.20
C ASP A 219 9.35 -12.34 20.18
N GLU A 220 9.75 -11.15 19.71
CA GLU A 220 10.48 -10.14 20.48
C GLU A 220 9.59 -8.98 20.89
N THR A 221 10.11 -8.04 21.69
CA THR A 221 9.40 -6.81 22.03
C THR A 221 9.05 -5.99 20.78
N PHE A 222 8.01 -5.15 20.90
CA PHE A 222 7.61 -4.28 19.79
C PHE A 222 8.74 -3.34 19.36
N GLU A 223 9.51 -2.81 20.30
CA GLU A 223 10.64 -1.92 20.03
C GLU A 223 11.69 -2.59 19.15
N THR A 224 12.09 -3.81 19.49
CA THR A 224 13.06 -4.58 18.70
C THR A 224 12.48 -4.98 17.34
N THR A 225 11.22 -5.42 17.31
CA THR A 225 10.49 -5.73 16.08
C THR A 225 10.48 -4.53 15.13
N ARG A 226 10.16 -3.34 15.64
CA ARG A 226 10.10 -2.10 14.86
C ARG A 226 11.46 -1.64 14.39
N GLN A 227 12.51 -1.82 15.20
CA GLN A 227 13.88 -1.52 14.78
C GLN A 227 14.29 -2.40 13.59
N ARG A 228 14.02 -3.71 13.66
CA ARG A 228 14.36 -4.66 12.57
C ARG A 228 13.51 -4.48 11.32
N ALA A 229 12.26 -4.05 11.48
CA ALA A 229 11.38 -3.78 10.36
C ALA A 229 11.80 -2.55 9.54
N ARG A 230 12.66 -1.66 10.06
CA ARG A 230 13.13 -0.49 9.30
C ARG A 230 14.08 -0.94 8.18
N ILE A 231 13.65 -0.80 6.93
CA ILE A 231 14.37 -1.32 5.76
C ILE A 231 15.26 -0.29 5.06
N ASN A 232 15.31 0.96 5.54
CA ASN A 232 16.02 2.04 4.85
C ASN A 232 17.49 1.70 4.55
N ASP A 233 18.20 1.11 5.50
CA ASP A 233 19.62 0.79 5.31
C ASP A 233 19.82 -0.37 4.32
N LEU A 234 18.83 -1.27 4.20
CA LEU A 234 18.83 -2.36 3.20
C LEU A 234 18.41 -1.87 1.81
N ALA A 235 17.51 -0.89 1.76
CA ALA A 235 17.00 -0.31 0.51
C ALA A 235 18.02 0.65 -0.13
N ALA A 236 18.87 1.28 0.70
CA ALA A 236 19.84 2.28 0.31
C ALA A 236 20.69 1.82 -0.88
N GLY A 237 20.55 2.51 -2.02
CA GLY A 237 21.34 2.17 -3.22
C GLY A 237 20.87 0.95 -4.02
N HIS A 238 19.84 0.23 -3.58
CA HIS A 238 19.42 -1.04 -4.18
C HIS A 238 18.04 -1.01 -4.86
N TRP A 239 17.35 0.13 -4.92
CA TRP A 239 15.98 0.23 -5.43
C TRP A 239 15.79 -0.17 -6.91
N LEU A 240 16.84 -0.20 -7.73
CA LEU A 240 16.80 -0.70 -9.11
C LEU A 240 17.30 -2.15 -9.24
N ASN A 241 17.78 -2.77 -8.16
CA ASN A 241 18.25 -4.15 -8.18
C ASN A 241 17.07 -5.09 -8.39
N ASP A 242 17.19 -6.08 -9.27
CA ASP A 242 16.19 -7.13 -9.44
C ASP A 242 15.98 -7.97 -8.18
N GLN A 243 16.99 -8.02 -7.30
CA GLN A 243 16.91 -8.67 -5.99
C GLN A 243 16.42 -7.74 -4.87
N PHE A 244 15.97 -6.51 -5.17
CA PHE A 244 15.56 -5.51 -4.16
C PHE A 244 14.58 -6.07 -3.13
N SER A 245 13.55 -6.77 -3.60
CA SER A 245 12.52 -7.38 -2.75
C SER A 245 13.08 -8.42 -1.78
N GLU A 246 14.07 -9.20 -2.20
CA GLU A 246 14.76 -10.17 -1.33
C GLU A 246 15.66 -9.43 -0.32
N LEU A 247 16.41 -8.44 -0.79
CA LEU A 247 17.36 -7.66 0.03
C LEU A 247 16.69 -6.96 1.21
N ILE A 248 15.55 -6.29 1.00
CA ILE A 248 14.81 -5.60 2.06
C ILE A 248 14.15 -6.54 3.08
N ARG A 249 14.22 -7.86 2.84
CA ARG A 249 13.70 -8.92 3.71
C ARG A 249 14.81 -9.72 4.40
N SER A 250 16.08 -9.41 4.15
CA SER A 250 17.23 -10.17 4.67
C SER A 250 17.36 -10.15 6.21
N ASN A 251 16.82 -9.12 6.87
CA ASN A 251 16.83 -8.98 8.33
C ASN A 251 15.60 -9.60 9.03
N ARG A 252 14.74 -10.35 8.31
CA ARG A 252 13.57 -10.97 8.91
C ARG A 252 13.94 -12.13 9.82
N VAL A 253 13.26 -12.20 10.97
CA VAL A 253 13.15 -13.39 11.81
C VAL A 253 11.86 -14.11 11.44
#